data_AF-A0A3B9EYX5-F1
#
_entry.id   AF-A0A3B9EYX5-F1
#
_cell.length_a   1.000
_cell.length_b   1.000
_cell.length_c   1.000
_cell.angle_alpha   90.00
_cell.angle_beta   90.00
_cell.angle_gamma   90.00
#
_symmetry.space_group_name_H-M   'P 1'
#
loop_
_entity.id
_entity.type
_entity.pdbx_description
1 polymer ?
#
loop_
_entity_poly.entity_id
_entity_poly.type
_entity_poly.pdbx_seq_one_letter_code
_entity_poly.pdbx_strand_id
1 'polypeptide(L)'
;QHEVDVIAQKAEKHFMVECKFHSDQGRRCDVKIPLYIQSRFKDVEAAWLQKQGHGNKFHQGWVATNTRFTTDAIEYGKCMDLYLLSWDYPHNQSLKHWIDETGAHPITCLTTLSGKDKQALLDQGIVLCRQLCDKPGFLDQLALSESRKRKVMEEAEGVCNILQS
;
A
#
# COMPACT_ATOMS: atom_id res chain seq x y z
N GLN A 1 16.03 15.99 -8.91
CA GLN A 1 15.43 15.54 -7.64
C GLN A 1 14.26 14.64 -7.97
N HIS A 2 14.19 13.45 -7.39
CA HIS A 2 13.07 12.52 -7.55
C HIS A 2 12.32 12.42 -6.22
N GLU A 3 11.03 12.68 -6.22
CA GLU A 3 10.15 12.41 -5.07
C GLU A 3 9.81 10.93 -5.08
N VAL A 4 10.29 10.17 -4.10
CA VAL A 4 10.02 8.74 -3.99
C VAL A 4 8.96 8.53 -2.93
N ASP A 5 7.88 7.82 -3.26
CA ASP A 5 6.76 7.60 -2.35
C ASP A 5 7.19 6.80 -1.11
N VAL A 6 7.89 5.68 -1.29
CA VAL A 6 8.39 4.84 -0.19
C VAL A 6 9.78 4.29 -0.48
N ILE A 7 10.65 4.37 0.53
CA ILE A 7 11.92 3.64 0.59
C ILE A 7 11.80 2.57 1.67
N ALA A 8 12.00 1.31 1.29
CA ALA A 8 12.00 0.20 2.23
C ALA A 8 13.39 -0.46 2.29
N GLN A 9 13.87 -0.73 3.50
CA GLN A 9 15.13 -1.43 3.71
C GLN A 9 14.95 -2.57 4.72
N LYS A 10 15.46 -3.76 4.36
CA LYS A 10 15.56 -4.89 5.27
C LYS A 10 16.88 -5.61 5.04
N ALA A 11 17.79 -5.53 6.02
CA ALA A 11 19.16 -6.01 5.89
C ALA A 11 19.82 -5.47 4.60
N GLU A 12 20.28 -6.36 3.73
CA GLU A 12 20.95 -6.04 2.46
C GLU A 12 19.99 -5.77 1.29
N LYS A 13 18.68 -5.77 1.52
CA LYS A 13 17.67 -5.46 0.49
C LYS A 13 17.14 -4.04 0.64
N HIS A 14 17.09 -3.32 -0.47
CA HIS A 14 16.67 -1.93 -0.52
C HIS A 14 15.77 -1.67 -1.74
N PHE A 15 14.60 -1.12 -1.48
CA PHE A 15 13.54 -1.02 -2.47
C PHE A 15 13.10 0.42 -2.66
N MET A 16 12.94 0.82 -3.92
CA MET A 16 12.24 2.06 -4.31
C MET A 16 10.81 1.69 -4.68
N VAL A 17 9.81 2.11 -3.92
CA VAL A 17 8.41 1.81 -4.23
C VAL A 17 7.70 3.09 -4.67
N GLU A 18 7.07 3.02 -5.84
CA GLU A 18 6.22 4.06 -6.40
C GLU A 18 4.77 3.58 -6.40
N CYS A 19 3.90 4.37 -5.79
CA CYS A 19 2.48 4.13 -5.69
C CYS A 19 1.73 4.83 -6.82
N LYS A 20 0.82 4.12 -7.47
CA LYS A 20 -0.10 4.68 -8.48
C LYS A 20 -1.52 4.30 -8.11
N PHE A 21 -2.19 5.26 -7.48
CA PHE A 21 -3.58 5.13 -7.07
C PHE A 21 -4.53 5.59 -8.19
N HIS A 22 -5.63 4.86 -8.36
CA HIS A 22 -6.72 5.22 -9.25
C HIS A 22 -8.06 5.09 -8.52
N SER A 23 -8.93 6.10 -8.71
CA SER A 23 -10.30 6.07 -8.17
C SER A 23 -11.21 5.12 -8.94
N ASP A 24 -10.96 4.93 -10.23
CA ASP A 24 -11.69 3.98 -11.08
C ASP A 24 -11.03 2.60 -11.08
N GLN A 25 -11.73 1.59 -10.56
CA GLN A 25 -11.26 0.20 -10.49
C GLN A 25 -11.19 -0.49 -11.87
N GLY A 26 -11.89 0.03 -12.89
CA GLY A 26 -11.81 -0.45 -14.26
C GLY A 26 -10.51 -0.06 -14.95
N ARG A 27 -9.83 0.97 -14.45
CA ARG A 27 -8.58 1.49 -15.03
C ARG A 27 -7.42 0.52 -14.81
N ARG A 28 -6.69 0.25 -15.89
CA ARG A 28 -5.44 -0.52 -15.85
C ARG A 28 -4.23 0.40 -15.99
N CYS A 29 -3.17 0.10 -15.25
CA CYS A 29 -1.85 0.69 -15.46
C CYS A 29 -1.22 0.05 -16.71
N ASP A 30 -1.06 0.85 -17.76
CA ASP A 30 -0.40 0.42 -18.99
C ASP A 30 1.14 0.45 -18.86
N VAL A 31 1.84 -0.03 -19.90
CA VAL A 31 3.30 -0.19 -19.91
C VAL A 31 4.07 1.13 -19.73
N LYS A 32 3.47 2.28 -20.01
CA LYS A 32 4.14 3.59 -19.88
C LYS A 32 4.50 3.89 -18.42
N ILE A 33 3.68 3.43 -17.48
CA ILE A 33 3.90 3.63 -16.05
C ILE A 33 5.15 2.88 -15.57
N PRO A 34 5.27 1.54 -15.75
CA PRO A 34 6.51 0.81 -15.48
C PRO A 34 7.73 1.37 -16.20
N LEU A 35 7.63 1.74 -17.48
CA LEU A 35 8.73 2.34 -18.24
C LEU A 35 9.26 3.61 -17.58
N TYR A 36 8.36 4.53 -17.21
CA TYR A 36 8.72 5.76 -16.55
C TYR A 36 9.36 5.53 -15.17
N ILE A 37 8.76 4.66 -14.37
CA ILE A 37 9.27 4.36 -13.02
C ILE A 37 10.62 3.66 -13.07
N GLN A 38 10.83 2.74 -14.03
CA GLN A 38 12.12 2.09 -14.22
C GLN A 38 13.22 3.09 -14.55
N SER A 39 12.94 4.07 -15.43
CA SER A 39 13.90 5.13 -15.73
C SER A 39 14.32 5.88 -14.45
N ARG A 40 13.34 6.27 -13.62
CA ARG A 40 13.61 6.96 -12.36
C ARG A 40 14.36 6.09 -11.36
N PHE A 41 14.02 4.80 -11.29
CA PHE A 41 14.72 3.86 -10.45
C PHE A 41 16.19 3.77 -10.83
N LYS A 42 16.52 3.71 -12.13
CA LYS A 42 17.91 3.64 -12.59
C LYS A 42 18.73 4.88 -12.23
N ASP A 43 18.13 6.06 -12.31
CA ASP A 43 18.78 7.31 -11.85
C ASP A 43 19.06 7.29 -10.34
N VAL A 44 18.10 6.81 -9.53
CA VAL A 44 18.22 6.69 -8.07
C VAL A 44 19.21 5.60 -7.67
N GLU A 45 19.17 4.44 -8.33
CA GLU A 45 20.07 3.31 -8.12
C GLU A 45 21.52 3.71 -8.38
N ALA A 46 21.79 4.46 -9.45
CA ALA A 46 23.12 4.97 -9.75
C ALA A 46 23.69 5.82 -8.59
N ALA A 47 22.86 6.64 -7.96
CA ALA A 47 23.25 7.43 -6.78
C ALA A 47 23.44 6.55 -5.53
N TRP A 48 22.61 5.52 -5.33
CA TRP A 48 22.75 4.58 -4.22
C TRP A 48 24.03 3.78 -4.30
N LEU A 49 24.41 3.29 -5.47
CA LEU A 49 25.64 2.51 -5.64
C LEU A 49 26.91 3.29 -5.26
N GLN A 50 26.88 4.64 -5.35
CA GLN A 50 27.98 5.50 -4.91
C GLN A 50 27.97 5.79 -3.39
N LYS A 51 26.90 5.44 -2.69
CA LYS A 51 26.76 5.69 -1.26
C LYS A 51 27.46 4.60 -0.44
N GLN A 52 28.17 5.01 0.61
CA GLN A 52 28.82 4.05 1.52
C GLN A 52 27.79 3.08 2.11
N GLY A 53 28.11 1.78 2.08
CA GLY A 53 27.24 0.72 2.58
C GLY A 53 26.09 0.33 1.65
N HIS A 54 26.07 0.80 0.40
CA HIS A 54 25.08 0.39 -0.61
C HIS A 54 25.69 -0.39 -1.80
N GLY A 55 27.00 -0.31 -2.04
CA GLY A 55 27.62 -0.94 -3.22
C GLY A 55 27.39 -2.46 -3.37
N ASN A 56 27.12 -3.18 -2.28
CA ASN A 56 26.81 -4.63 -2.30
C ASN A 56 25.34 -4.94 -1.98
N LYS A 57 24.49 -3.92 -1.77
CA LYS A 57 23.09 -4.13 -1.45
C LYS A 57 22.31 -4.49 -2.70
N PHE A 58 21.30 -5.32 -2.53
CA PHE A 58 20.30 -5.55 -3.56
C PHE A 58 19.39 -4.33 -3.67
N HIS A 59 19.27 -3.79 -4.88
CA HIS A 59 18.41 -2.66 -5.21
C HIS A 59 17.33 -3.10 -6.20
N GLN A 60 16.07 -2.74 -5.93
CA GLN A 60 14.97 -3.07 -6.84
C GLN A 60 13.90 -1.97 -6.83
N GLY A 61 13.39 -1.64 -8.02
CA GLY A 61 12.24 -0.76 -8.19
C GLY A 61 10.93 -1.53 -8.10
N TRP A 62 9.92 -0.92 -7.50
CA TRP A 62 8.60 -1.48 -7.30
C TRP A 62 7.53 -0.50 -7.80
N VAL A 63 6.48 -1.01 -8.42
CA VAL A 63 5.25 -0.27 -8.73
C VAL A 63 4.10 -0.90 -7.99
N ALA A 64 3.47 -0.15 -7.09
CA ALA A 64 2.28 -0.57 -6.37
C ALA A 64 1.04 0.16 -6.89
N THR A 65 -0.05 -0.56 -7.16
CA THR A 65 -1.33 0.05 -7.56
C THR A 65 -2.52 -0.64 -6.90
N ASN A 66 -3.58 0.11 -6.62
CA ASN A 66 -4.84 -0.43 -6.12
C ASN A 66 -5.74 -1.00 -7.23
N THR A 67 -5.33 -0.93 -8.51
CA THR A 67 -6.07 -1.54 -9.63
C THR A 67 -5.31 -2.72 -10.22
N ARG A 68 -5.10 -2.76 -11.55
CA ARG A 68 -4.51 -3.89 -12.28
C ARG A 68 -3.51 -3.37 -13.31
N PHE A 69 -2.56 -4.22 -13.69
CA PHE A 69 -1.64 -3.95 -14.80
C PHE A 69 -2.15 -4.55 -16.12
N THR A 70 -1.75 -3.98 -17.25
CA THR A 70 -1.90 -4.65 -18.56
C THR A 70 -0.87 -5.78 -18.71
N THR A 71 -1.09 -6.69 -19.67
CA THR A 71 -0.12 -7.77 -19.97
C THR A 71 1.25 -7.21 -20.34
N ASP A 72 1.30 -6.21 -21.23
CA ASP A 72 2.55 -5.55 -21.62
C ASP A 72 3.30 -4.93 -20.42
N ALA A 73 2.57 -4.34 -19.47
CA ALA A 73 3.16 -3.81 -18.24
C ALA A 73 3.78 -4.93 -17.39
N ILE A 74 3.07 -6.06 -17.24
CA ILE A 74 3.56 -7.24 -16.50
C ILE A 74 4.80 -7.84 -17.16
N GLU A 75 4.77 -8.01 -18.48
CA GLU A 75 5.89 -8.54 -19.26
C GLU A 75 7.11 -7.63 -19.15
N TYR A 76 6.93 -6.32 -19.34
CA TYR A 76 8.00 -5.35 -19.16
C TYR A 76 8.60 -5.41 -17.75
N GLY A 77 7.76 -5.43 -16.71
CA GLY A 77 8.23 -5.48 -15.32
C GLY A 77 9.10 -6.71 -15.05
N LYS A 78 8.68 -7.88 -15.53
CA LYS A 78 9.48 -9.12 -15.44
C LYS A 78 10.81 -9.00 -16.16
N CYS A 79 10.83 -8.44 -17.37
CA CYS A 79 12.05 -8.28 -18.17
C CYS A 79 13.07 -7.33 -17.53
N MET A 80 12.60 -6.34 -16.77
CA MET A 80 13.45 -5.28 -16.19
C MET A 80 13.74 -5.46 -14.70
N ASP A 81 13.35 -6.59 -14.11
CA ASP A 81 13.40 -6.84 -12.66
C ASP A 81 12.72 -5.72 -11.84
N LEU A 82 11.62 -5.19 -12.37
CA LEU A 82 10.77 -4.21 -11.70
C LEU A 82 9.58 -4.96 -11.07
N TYR A 83 9.49 -4.95 -9.74
CA TYR A 83 8.43 -5.67 -9.05
C TYR A 83 7.10 -4.94 -9.20
N LEU A 84 6.07 -5.65 -9.65
CA LEU A 84 4.73 -5.09 -9.85
C LEU A 84 3.78 -5.70 -8.83
N LEU A 85 3.14 -4.84 -8.04
CA LEU A 85 2.16 -5.19 -7.02
C LEU A 85 0.84 -4.49 -7.37
N SER A 86 -0.19 -5.25 -7.71
CA SER A 86 -1.54 -4.75 -7.97
C SER A 86 -2.55 -5.44 -7.08
N TRP A 87 -3.83 -5.09 -7.22
CA TRP A 87 -4.93 -5.74 -6.51
C TRP A 87 -4.91 -7.27 -6.67
N ASP A 88 -4.57 -7.76 -7.86
CA ASP A 88 -4.65 -9.16 -8.26
C ASP A 88 -3.33 -9.77 -8.78
N TYR A 89 -2.23 -9.01 -8.79
CA TYR A 89 -0.91 -9.48 -9.22
C TYR A 89 0.18 -9.12 -8.19
N PRO A 90 1.21 -9.97 -7.98
CA PRO A 90 1.36 -11.32 -8.53
C PRO A 90 0.30 -12.28 -7.99
N HIS A 91 0.01 -13.34 -8.75
CA HIS A 91 -0.93 -14.36 -8.27
C HIS A 91 -0.43 -14.96 -6.95
N ASN A 92 -1.32 -15.09 -5.94
CA ASN A 92 -1.00 -15.51 -4.57
C ASN A 92 0.02 -14.62 -3.82
N GLN A 93 0.36 -13.44 -4.34
CA GLN A 93 1.18 -12.43 -3.63
C GLN A 93 0.72 -11.01 -3.95
N SER A 94 -0.55 -10.88 -4.34
CA SER A 94 -1.14 -9.60 -4.72
C SER A 94 -1.38 -8.72 -3.51
N LEU A 95 -1.64 -7.43 -3.74
CA LEU A 95 -1.98 -6.50 -2.67
C LEU A 95 -3.21 -6.98 -1.87
N LYS A 96 -4.24 -7.49 -2.56
CA LYS A 96 -5.40 -8.09 -1.89
C LYS A 96 -4.99 -9.28 -1.02
N HIS A 97 -4.18 -10.19 -1.56
CA HIS A 97 -3.72 -11.36 -0.79
C HIS A 97 -2.93 -10.93 0.44
N TRP A 98 -2.04 -9.95 0.34
CA TRP A 98 -1.29 -9.44 1.50
C TRP A 98 -2.19 -8.79 2.54
N ILE A 99 -3.19 -8.01 2.11
CA ILE A 99 -4.17 -7.41 3.02
C ILE A 99 -4.92 -8.50 3.78
N ASP A 100 -5.40 -9.52 3.08
CA ASP A 100 -6.17 -10.62 3.66
C ASP A 100 -5.29 -11.46 4.62
N GLU A 101 -4.07 -11.83 4.23
CA GLU A 101 -3.17 -12.66 5.07
C GLU A 101 -2.67 -11.94 6.33
N THR A 102 -2.46 -10.63 6.24
CA THR A 102 -1.89 -9.85 7.36
C THR A 102 -2.95 -9.17 8.22
N GLY A 103 -4.20 -9.16 7.78
CA GLY A 103 -5.26 -8.35 8.38
C GLY A 103 -5.06 -6.85 8.21
N ALA A 104 -4.30 -6.41 7.21
CA ALA A 104 -3.99 -5.01 6.95
C ALA A 104 -5.13 -4.27 6.22
N HIS A 105 -6.37 -4.50 6.64
CA HIS A 105 -7.53 -3.81 6.08
C HIS A 105 -7.50 -2.33 6.50
N PRO A 106 -7.59 -1.39 5.55
CA PRO A 106 -7.47 0.03 5.85
C PRO A 106 -8.77 0.59 6.43
N ILE A 107 -8.68 1.57 7.34
CA ILE A 107 -9.87 2.26 7.90
C ILE A 107 -10.74 2.94 6.83
N THR A 108 -10.18 3.17 5.64
CA THR A 108 -10.91 3.75 4.51
C THR A 108 -12.00 2.84 3.96
N CYS A 109 -11.97 1.52 4.25
CA CYS A 109 -13.03 0.59 3.89
C CYS A 109 -14.28 0.70 4.78
N LEU A 110 -14.15 1.24 6.00
CA LEU A 110 -15.26 1.37 6.95
C LEU A 110 -16.30 2.36 6.44
N THR A 111 -17.54 1.91 6.27
CA THR A 111 -18.66 2.71 5.76
C THR A 111 -19.35 3.52 6.86
N THR A 112 -19.18 3.12 8.12
CA THR A 112 -19.72 3.82 9.31
C THR A 112 -18.96 5.09 9.68
N LEU A 113 -17.73 5.24 9.17
CA LEU A 113 -16.92 6.45 9.26
C LEU A 113 -17.20 7.39 8.08
N SER A 114 -17.45 8.66 8.38
CA SER A 114 -17.51 9.69 7.34
C SER A 114 -16.12 10.00 6.78
N GLY A 115 -16.04 10.69 5.64
CA GLY A 115 -14.76 11.14 5.09
C GLY A 115 -13.95 12.00 6.08
N LYS A 116 -14.62 12.83 6.89
CA LYS A 116 -13.98 13.63 7.95
C LYS A 116 -13.44 12.76 9.08
N ASP A 117 -14.21 11.76 9.51
CA ASP A 117 -13.79 10.84 10.56
C ASP A 117 -12.55 10.02 10.11
N LYS A 118 -12.57 9.56 8.85
CA LYS A 118 -11.43 8.86 8.22
C LYS A 118 -10.20 9.75 8.19
N GLN A 119 -10.33 10.98 7.71
CA GLN A 119 -9.19 11.91 7.63
C GLN A 119 -8.60 12.19 9.02
N ALA A 120 -9.44 12.42 10.03
CA ALA A 120 -8.98 12.67 11.39
C ALA A 120 -8.17 11.50 11.99
N LEU A 121 -8.55 10.25 11.68
CA LEU A 121 -7.79 9.07 12.08
C LEU A 121 -6.47 8.93 11.28
N LEU A 122 -6.51 9.16 9.97
CA LEU A 122 -5.33 9.12 9.10
C LEU A 122 -4.28 10.16 9.53
N ASP A 123 -4.70 11.37 9.88
CA ASP A 123 -3.82 12.45 10.35
C ASP A 123 -3.10 12.08 11.66
N GLN A 124 -3.62 11.11 12.42
CA GLN A 124 -3.01 10.56 13.62
C GLN A 124 -2.16 9.30 13.36
N GLY A 125 -2.02 8.88 12.10
CA GLY A 125 -1.32 7.65 11.72
C GLY A 125 -2.12 6.37 12.00
N ILE A 126 -3.43 6.48 12.20
CA ILE A 126 -4.31 5.32 12.35
C ILE A 126 -4.82 4.96 10.95
N VAL A 127 -4.27 3.90 10.39
CA VAL A 127 -4.49 3.51 8.98
C VAL A 127 -5.18 2.15 8.84
N LEU A 128 -5.10 1.26 9.83
CA LEU A 128 -5.66 -0.10 9.80
C LEU A 128 -6.85 -0.27 10.75
N CYS A 129 -7.83 -1.07 10.35
CA CYS A 129 -8.97 -1.45 11.20
C CYS A 129 -8.52 -2.13 12.50
N ARG A 130 -7.50 -2.99 12.44
CA ARG A 130 -6.94 -3.66 13.62
C ARG A 130 -6.43 -2.68 14.69
N GLN A 131 -5.94 -1.50 14.32
CA GLN A 131 -5.54 -0.49 15.30
C GLN A 131 -6.73 0.04 16.11
N LEU A 132 -7.91 0.12 15.49
CA LEU A 132 -9.15 0.46 16.20
C LEU A 132 -9.60 -0.68 17.11
N CYS A 133 -9.51 -1.93 16.66
CA CYS A 133 -9.81 -3.11 17.47
C CYS A 133 -8.88 -3.23 18.70
N ASP A 134 -7.57 -3.04 18.49
CA ASP A 134 -6.57 -3.11 19.55
C ASP A 134 -6.70 -1.93 20.54
N LYS A 135 -7.14 -0.77 20.06
CA LYS A 135 -7.33 0.44 20.88
C LYS A 135 -8.58 1.24 20.48
N PRO A 136 -9.78 0.85 20.98
CA PRO A 136 -11.03 1.51 20.64
C PRO A 136 -11.10 2.99 21.04
N GLY A 137 -10.30 3.40 22.05
CA GLY A 137 -10.23 4.79 22.53
C GLY A 137 -9.74 5.80 21.49
N PHE A 138 -9.24 5.35 20.33
CA PHE A 138 -9.00 6.25 19.20
C PHE A 138 -10.29 6.95 18.70
N LEU A 139 -11.46 6.32 18.87
CA LEU A 139 -12.74 6.90 18.50
C LEU A 139 -13.20 8.01 19.45
N ASP A 140 -12.63 8.10 20.67
CA ASP A 140 -13.00 9.14 21.64
C ASP A 140 -12.53 10.53 21.24
N GLN A 141 -11.53 10.59 20.35
CA GLN A 141 -11.04 11.85 19.78
C GLN A 141 -11.92 12.38 18.66
N LEU A 142 -12.84 11.55 18.18
CA LEU A 142 -13.81 11.92 17.16
C LEU A 142 -15.10 12.42 17.83
N ALA A 143 -15.77 13.38 17.20
CA ALA A 143 -17.06 13.89 17.64
C ALA A 143 -18.21 12.91 17.30
N LEU A 144 -18.10 11.66 17.76
CA LEU A 144 -19.05 10.56 17.53
C LEU A 144 -19.89 10.31 18.78
N SER A 145 -21.18 10.03 18.59
CA SER A 145 -22.02 9.49 19.66
C SER A 145 -21.63 8.05 19.99
N GLU A 146 -21.88 7.61 21.22
CA GLU A 146 -21.59 6.22 21.65
C GLU A 146 -22.25 5.17 20.74
N SER A 147 -23.46 5.44 20.26
CA SER A 147 -24.13 4.56 19.28
C SER A 147 -23.37 4.46 17.96
N ARG A 148 -22.79 5.57 17.47
CA ARG A 148 -21.94 5.54 16.26
C ARG A 148 -20.61 4.84 16.53
N LYS A 149 -19.96 5.10 17.67
CA LYS A 149 -18.71 4.42 18.05
C LYS A 149 -18.90 2.91 18.05
N ARG A 150 -19.99 2.42 18.66
CA ARG A 150 -20.31 0.99 18.67
C ARG A 150 -20.47 0.42 17.25
N LYS A 151 -21.19 1.11 16.35
CA LYS A 151 -21.33 0.67 14.95
C LYS A 151 -19.99 0.61 14.21
N VAL A 152 -19.10 1.57 14.46
CA VAL A 152 -17.75 1.57 13.89
C VAL A 152 -16.96 0.35 14.38
N MET A 153 -17.03 0.05 15.68
CA MET A 153 -16.36 -1.11 16.26
C MET A 153 -16.94 -2.42 15.74
N GLU A 154 -18.26 -2.56 15.65
CA GLU A 154 -18.93 -3.74 15.07
C GLU A 154 -18.47 -4.00 13.62
N GLU A 155 -18.39 -2.93 12.80
CA GLU A 155 -17.88 -3.04 11.42
C GLU A 155 -16.38 -3.39 11.38
N ALA A 156 -15.56 -2.72 12.19
CA ALA A 156 -14.12 -2.94 12.25
C ALA A 156 -13.77 -4.36 12.72
N GLU A 157 -14.45 -4.86 13.75
CA GLU A 157 -14.33 -6.22 14.25
C GLU A 157 -14.80 -7.22 13.19
N GLY A 158 -15.91 -6.96 12.48
CA GLY A 158 -16.36 -7.78 11.37
C GLY A 158 -15.29 -7.93 10.29
N VAL A 159 -14.65 -6.84 9.91
CA VAL A 159 -13.53 -6.85 8.94
C VAL A 159 -12.31 -7.62 9.48
N CYS A 160 -11.99 -7.49 10.76
CA CYS A 160 -10.88 -8.21 11.38
C CYS A 160 -11.17 -9.70 11.63
N ASN A 161 -12.44 -10.08 11.83
CA ASN A 161 -12.83 -11.46 12.14
C ASN A 161 -12.96 -12.34 10.91
N ILE A 162 -13.06 -11.77 9.70
CA ILE A 162 -12.88 -12.50 8.43
C ILE A 162 -11.53 -13.25 8.41
N LEU A 163 -10.57 -12.87 9.26
CA LEU A 163 -9.25 -13.47 9.39
C LEU A 163 -9.19 -14.77 10.20
N GLN A 164 -10.28 -15.17 10.88
CA GLN A 164 -10.31 -16.38 11.74
C GLN A 164 -11.08 -17.56 11.14
N SER A 165 -11.71 -17.39 9.97
CA SER A 165 -12.52 -18.39 9.26
C SER A 165 -11.83 -18.90 8.01
#